data_AF-A0A2G5KJY2-F1
#
_entry.id   AF-A0A2G5KJY2-F1
#
_cell.length_a   1.000
_cell.length_b   1.000
_cell.length_c   1.000
_cell.angle_alpha   90.00
_cell.angle_beta   90.00
_cell.angle_gamma   90.00
#
_symmetry.space_group_name_H-M   'P 1'
#
loop_
_entity.id
_entity.type
_entity.pdbx_description
1 polymer ?
#
loop_
_entity_poly.entity_id
_entity_poly.type
_entity_poly.pdbx_seq_one_letter_code
_entity_poly.pdbx_strand_id
1 'polypeptide(L)'
;MAIIAHITFIGWIVAIIMNNSNKTELGSYYIRQTLGIWILTFLLGIIPIIGCFAWIIGLILVIMSVINAANEKMVPTPVLGEYFQDWFKSL
;
A
#
# COMPACT_ATOMS: atom_id res chain seq x y z
N MET A 1 2.79 -3.59 -12.72
CA MET A 1 2.57 -4.34 -11.46
C MET A 1 2.16 -3.43 -10.31
N ALA A 2 3.01 -2.51 -9.88
CA ALA A 2 2.76 -1.69 -8.70
C ALA A 2 1.53 -0.77 -8.81
N ILE A 3 1.26 -0.17 -9.98
CA ILE A 3 0.08 0.69 -10.19
C ILE A 3 -1.23 -0.10 -10.04
N ILE A 4 -1.27 -1.36 -10.49
CA ILE A 4 -2.46 -2.21 -10.44
C ILE A 4 -2.85 -2.51 -8.98
N ALA A 5 -1.88 -2.63 -8.08
CA ALA A 5 -2.12 -2.85 -6.66
C ALA A 5 -2.94 -1.73 -5.99
N HIS A 6 -2.94 -0.53 -6.56
CA HIS A 6 -3.55 0.65 -5.96
C HIS A 6 -4.96 0.97 -6.50
N ILE A 7 -5.43 0.27 -7.55
CA ILE A 7 -6.68 0.60 -8.24
C ILE A 7 -7.90 0.04 -7.51
N THR A 8 -7.81 -1.17 -6.95
CA THR A 8 -8.89 -1.82 -6.16
C THR A 8 -8.30 -2.89 -5.25
N PHE A 9 -9.05 -3.36 -4.23
CA PHE A 9 -8.66 -4.52 -3.42
C PHE A 9 -8.38 -5.74 -4.31
N ILE A 10 -9.15 -5.89 -5.40
CA ILE A 10 -8.95 -6.90 -6.44
C ILE A 10 -7.61 -6.69 -7.16
N GLY A 11 -7.28 -5.43 -7.51
CA GLY A 11 -5.98 -5.07 -8.09
C GLY A 11 -4.79 -5.40 -7.20
N TRP A 12 -4.93 -5.29 -5.87
CA TRP A 12 -3.93 -5.74 -4.90
C TRP A 12 -3.74 -7.27 -4.91
N ILE A 13 -4.84 -8.04 -4.93
CA ILE A 13 -4.79 -9.51 -5.06
C ILE A 13 -4.12 -9.92 -6.37
N VAL A 14 -4.47 -9.27 -7.48
CA VAL A 14 -3.85 -9.52 -8.79
C VAL A 14 -2.35 -9.20 -8.75
N ALA A 15 -1.94 -8.09 -8.11
CA ALA A 15 -0.53 -7.76 -7.97
C ALA A 15 0.25 -8.82 -7.17
N ILE A 16 -0.33 -9.40 -6.11
CA ILE A 16 0.27 -10.54 -5.38
C ILE A 16 0.47 -11.74 -6.28
N ILE A 17 -0.58 -12.14 -7.01
CA ILE A 17 -0.52 -13.33 -7.88
C ILE A 17 0.55 -13.12 -8.95
N MET A 18 0.58 -11.95 -9.58
CA MET A 18 1.58 -11.62 -10.60
C MET A 18 3.00 -11.56 -10.04
N ASN A 19 3.19 -11.03 -8.82
CA ASN A 19 4.50 -10.98 -8.18
C ASN A 19 4.96 -12.37 -7.70
N ASN A 20 4.06 -13.28 -7.31
CA ASN A 20 4.45 -14.66 -7.00
C ASN A 20 4.98 -15.42 -8.22
N SER A 21 4.43 -15.14 -9.41
CA SER A 21 4.88 -15.74 -10.67
C SER A 21 6.16 -15.10 -11.22
N ASN A 22 6.34 -13.78 -11.06
CA ASN A 22 7.53 -13.06 -11.49
C ASN A 22 7.91 -12.04 -10.41
N LYS A 23 8.68 -12.51 -9.41
CA LYS A 23 9.05 -11.71 -8.25
C LYS A 23 9.94 -10.55 -8.66
N THR A 24 9.48 -9.35 -8.36
CA THR A 24 10.27 -8.12 -8.48
C THR A 24 10.37 -7.49 -7.09
N GLU A 25 11.53 -6.89 -6.78
CA GLU A 25 11.71 -6.20 -5.51
C GLU A 25 10.71 -5.03 -5.37
N LEU A 26 10.51 -4.26 -6.44
CA LEU A 26 9.51 -3.18 -6.50
C LEU A 26 8.09 -3.69 -6.29
N GLY A 27 7.71 -4.80 -6.94
CA GLY A 27 6.39 -5.40 -6.78
C GLY A 27 6.15 -5.82 -5.33
N SER A 28 7.09 -6.56 -4.75
CA SER A 28 7.01 -7.03 -3.36
C SER A 28 6.92 -5.87 -2.37
N TYR A 29 7.73 -4.83 -2.56
CA TYR A 29 7.71 -3.62 -1.74
C TYR A 29 6.35 -2.93 -1.75
N TYR A 30 5.80 -2.64 -2.93
CA TYR A 30 4.53 -1.92 -3.07
C TYR A 30 3.31 -2.77 -2.69
N ILE A 31 3.37 -4.09 -2.83
CA ILE A 31 2.33 -4.99 -2.31
C ILE A 31 2.21 -4.86 -0.79
N ARG A 32 3.34 -4.88 -0.07
CA ARG A 32 3.40 -4.73 1.38
C ARG A 32 2.96 -3.32 1.82
N GLN A 33 3.46 -2.31 1.11
CA GLN A 33 3.11 -0.90 1.33
C GLN A 33 1.60 -0.68 1.25
N THR A 34 0.99 -1.14 0.16
CA THR A 34 -0.44 -0.93 -0.10
C THR A 34 -1.30 -1.71 0.88
N LEU A 35 -0.91 -2.94 1.26
CA LEU A 35 -1.61 -3.68 2.31
C LEU A 35 -1.64 -2.90 3.63
N GLY A 36 -0.48 -2.35 4.03
CA GLY A 36 -0.38 -1.53 5.24
C GLY A 36 -1.25 -0.28 5.20
N ILE A 37 -1.28 0.43 4.07
CA ILE A 37 -2.12 1.62 3.89
C ILE A 37 -3.61 1.25 3.99
N TRP A 38 -4.03 0.13 3.40
CA TRP A 38 -5.42 -0.33 3.45
C TRP A 38 -5.84 -0.68 4.88
N ILE A 39 -5.02 -1.45 5.61
CA ILE A 39 -5.29 -1.82 7.01
C ILE A 39 -5.33 -0.57 7.89
N LEU A 40 -4.37 0.34 7.73
CA LEU A 40 -4.34 1.59 8.48
C LEU A 40 -5.59 2.43 8.22
N THR A 41 -5.98 2.61 6.96
CA THR A 41 -7.16 3.37 6.58
C THR A 41 -8.43 2.77 7.17
N PHE A 42 -8.55 1.45 7.17
CA PHE A 42 -9.66 0.74 7.80
C PHE A 42 -9.70 0.94 9.31
N LEU A 43 -8.56 0.78 10.00
CA LEU A 43 -8.46 0.97 11.45
C LEU A 43 -8.77 2.41 11.87
N LEU A 44 -8.25 3.41 11.15
CA LEU A 44 -8.55 4.82 11.40
C LEU A 44 -10.03 5.14 11.13
N GLY A 45 -10.66 4.43 10.17
CA GLY A 45 -12.08 4.52 9.84
C GLY A 45 -13.03 4.13 10.97
N ILE A 46 -12.61 3.24 11.87
CA ILE A 46 -13.43 2.76 13.00
C ILE A 46 -13.55 3.83 14.10
N ILE A 47 -12.60 4.77 14.19
CA ILE A 47 -12.56 5.79 15.22
C ILE A 47 -13.55 6.91 14.85
N PRO A 48 -14.61 7.19 15.63
CA PRO A 48 -15.71 8.08 15.18
C PRO A 48 -15.29 9.48 14.74
N ILE A 49 -14.29 10.08 15.40
CA ILE A 49 -13.81 11.44 15.10
C ILE A 49 -12.78 11.44 13.97
N ILE A 50 -11.88 10.44 13.94
CA ILE A 50 -10.79 10.35 12.96
C ILE A 50 -11.29 9.74 11.64
N GLY A 51 -12.30 8.88 11.71
CA GLY A 51 -12.89 8.15 10.59
C GLY A 51 -13.48 9.06 9.52
N CYS A 52 -13.99 10.23 9.89
CA CYS A 52 -14.41 11.27 8.95
C CYS A 52 -13.30 11.73 8.00
N PHE A 53 -12.04 11.66 8.45
CA PHE A 53 -10.85 12.07 7.68
C PHE A 53 -9.98 10.89 7.24
N ALA A 54 -10.22 9.69 7.75
CA ALA A 54 -9.42 8.49 7.47
C ALA A 54 -9.34 8.19 5.97
N TRP A 55 -10.44 8.37 5.22
CA TRP A 55 -10.46 8.16 3.78
C TRP A 55 -9.58 9.17 3.02
N ILE A 56 -9.52 10.43 3.46
CA ILE A 56 -8.65 11.46 2.87
C ILE A 56 -7.18 11.12 3.13
N ILE A 57 -6.85 10.73 4.36
CA ILE A 57 -5.49 10.33 4.75
C ILE A 57 -5.05 9.12 3.93
N GLY A 58 -5.89 8.09 3.86
CA GLY A 58 -5.63 6.88 3.05
C GLY A 58 -5.43 7.21 1.57
N LEU A 59 -6.27 8.08 1.01
CA LEU A 59 -6.18 8.49 -0.40
C LEU A 59 -4.87 9.24 -0.69
N ILE A 60 -4.43 10.15 0.18
CA ILE A 60 -3.15 10.85 0.04
C ILE A 60 -1.97 9.85 0.07
N LEU A 61 -1.98 8.92 1.02
CA LEU A 61 -0.93 7.89 1.14
C LEU A 61 -0.87 6.97 -0.08
N VAL A 62 -2.04 6.57 -0.61
CA VAL A 62 -2.13 5.78 -1.85
C VAL A 62 -1.57 6.55 -3.04
N ILE A 63 -1.95 7.82 -3.23
CA ILE A 63 -1.46 8.63 -4.35
C ILE A 63 0.07 8.78 -4.29
N MET A 64 0.63 9.08 -3.12
CA MET A 64 2.09 9.15 -2.95
C MET A 64 2.77 7.82 -3.28
N SER A 65 2.19 6.71 -2.79
CA SER A 65 2.69 5.36 -3.06
C SER A 65 2.68 5.04 -4.57
N VAL A 66 1.60 5.40 -5.28
CA VAL A 66 1.51 5.24 -6.74
C VAL A 66 2.55 6.08 -7.48
N ILE A 67 2.73 7.35 -7.10
CA ILE A 67 3.71 8.24 -7.73
C ILE A 67 5.12 7.68 -7.56
N ASN A 68 5.48 7.25 -6.35
CA ASN A 68 6.81 6.68 -6.08
C ASN A 68 7.01 5.36 -6.83
N ALA A 69 5.95 4.54 -6.94
CA ALA A 69 5.96 3.29 -7.71
C ALA A 69 6.16 3.53 -9.20
N ALA A 70 5.50 4.54 -9.76
CA ALA A 70 5.65 4.93 -11.15
C ALA A 70 7.05 5.48 -11.47
N ASN A 71 7.72 6.04 -10.46
CA ASN A 71 9.11 6.47 -10.55
C ASN A 71 10.13 5.35 -10.24
N GLU A 72 9.69 4.10 -10.04
CA GLU A 72 10.53 2.95 -9.68
C GLU A 72 11.38 3.15 -8.41
N LYS A 73 10.96 4.05 -7.53
CA LYS A 73 11.65 4.31 -6.26
C LYS A 73 10.95 3.55 -5.14
N MET A 74 11.70 2.89 -4.26
CA MET A 74 11.15 2.27 -3.04
C MET A 74 11.15 3.29 -1.90
N VAL A 75 10.16 4.19 -1.90
CA VAL A 75 10.04 5.23 -0.88
C VAL A 75 8.93 4.85 0.09
N PRO A 76 9.22 4.74 1.40
CA PRO A 76 8.20 4.42 2.37
C PRO A 76 7.21 5.58 2.48
N THR A 77 5.93 5.27 2.59
CA THR A 77 4.94 6.28 2.98
C THR A 77 5.30 6.85 4.35
N PRO A 78 5.10 8.16 4.57
CA PRO A 78 5.49 8.83 5.79
C PRO A 78 4.80 8.21 7.02
N VAL A 79 5.47 8.33 8.17
CA VAL A 79 5.04 7.85 9.49
C VAL A 79 5.08 6.33 9.67
N LEU A 80 4.47 5.56 8.77
CA LEU A 80 4.24 4.12 8.97
C LEU A 80 4.80 3.20 7.87
N GLY A 81 5.39 3.76 6.82
CA GLY A 81 5.84 2.99 5.66
C GLY A 81 6.92 1.96 5.97
N GLU A 82 7.85 2.25 6.88
CA GLU A 82 8.89 1.29 7.29
C GLU A 82 8.29 0.12 8.09
N TYR A 83 7.35 0.41 8.99
CA TYR A 83 6.65 -0.62 9.76
C TYR A 83 5.87 -1.58 8.87
N PHE A 84 5.28 -1.09 7.77
CA PHE A 84 4.60 -1.96 6.81
C PHE A 84 5.55 -2.98 6.18
N GLN A 85 6.79 -2.56 5.88
CA GLN A 85 7.79 -3.47 5.31
C GLN A 85 8.21 -4.55 6.31
N ASP A 86 8.34 -4.20 7.59
CA ASP A 86 8.66 -5.15 8.66
C ASP A 86 7.52 -6.12 8.99
N TRP A 87 6.28 -5.61 9.11
CA TRP A 87 5.11 -6.43 9.43
C TRP A 87 4.76 -7.40 8.32
N PHE A 88 4.91 -6.97 7.06
CA PHE A 88 4.58 -7.79 5.89
C PHE A 88 5.80 -8.38 5.19
N LYS A 89 6.96 -8.46 5.88
CA LYS A 89 8.21 -8.97 5.29
C LYS A 89 8.13 -10.40 4.73
N SER A 90 7.16 -11.18 5.20
CA SER A 90 6.89 -12.56 4.77
C SER A 90 6.07 -12.66 3.47
N LEU A 91 5.53 -11.54 2.97
CA LEU A 91 4.68 -11.47 1.77
C LEU A 91 5.54 -11.23 0.53
#